data_AF-A0A7V3DYZ9-F1
#
_entry.id   AF-A0A7V3DYZ9-F1
#
_cell.length_a   1.000
_cell.length_b   1.000
_cell.length_c   1.000
_cell.angle_alpha   90.00
_cell.angle_beta   90.00
_cell.angle_gamma   90.00
#
_symmetry.space_group_name_H-M   'P 1'
#
loop_
_entity.id
_entity.type
_entity.pdbx_description
1 polymer ?
#
loop_
_entity_poly.entity_id
_entity_poly.type
_entity_poly.pdbx_seq_one_letter_code
_entity_poly.pdbx_strand_id
1 'polypeptide(L)'
;MRKLLSVALLLLAVGACSTTQQGAVVGGALGAGTGAIIGHQSGHTATGALIGGGAGAAGGALIGEQLDTKFCPTCGKRFTSGKTNCPYDGTPLQRIQK
;
A
#
# COMPACT_ATOMS: atom_id res chain seq x y z
N MET A 1 21.57 17.80 -6.12
CA MET A 1 20.55 17.88 -7.20
C MET A 1 20.20 16.51 -7.81
N ARG A 2 21.17 15.67 -8.22
CA ARG A 2 20.89 14.32 -8.76
C ARG A 2 20.10 13.40 -7.81
N LYS A 3 20.40 13.43 -6.51
CA LYS A 3 19.69 12.62 -5.49
C LYS A 3 18.23 13.03 -5.29
N LEU A 4 17.89 14.31 -5.48
CA LEU A 4 16.52 14.80 -5.37
C LEU A 4 15.67 14.35 -6.57
N LEU A 5 16.27 14.31 -7.77
CA LEU A 5 15.64 13.73 -8.96
C LEU A 5 15.34 12.24 -8.78
N SER A 6 16.26 11.47 -8.18
CA SER A 6 16.04 10.05 -7.89
C SER A 6 14.91 9.81 -6.88
N VAL A 7 14.83 10.61 -5.81
CA VAL A 7 13.77 10.53 -4.80
C VAL A 7 12.43 10.96 -5.39
N ALA A 8 12.39 12.04 -6.19
CA ALA A 8 11.18 12.49 -6.86
C ALA A 8 10.65 11.45 -7.86
N LEU A 9 11.53 10.80 -8.62
CA LEU A 9 11.16 9.73 -9.55
C LEU A 9 10.62 8.50 -8.81
N LEU A 10 11.21 8.16 -7.66
CA LEU A 10 10.74 7.06 -6.82
C LEU A 10 9.36 7.37 -6.23
N LEU A 11 9.13 8.60 -5.77
CA LEU A 11 7.83 9.05 -5.28
C LEU A 11 6.76 9.07 -6.39
N LEU A 12 7.13 9.47 -7.60
CA LEU A 12 6.24 9.40 -8.77
C LEU A 12 5.89 7.96 -9.13
N ALA A 13 6.87 7.04 -9.08
CA ALA A 13 6.66 5.63 -9.34
C ALA A 13 5.74 4.97 -8.29
N VAL A 14 5.83 5.38 -7.02
CA VAL A 14 4.92 4.92 -5.96
C VAL A 14 3.50 5.46 -6.17
N GLY A 15 3.36 6.70 -6.65
CA GLY A 15 2.06 7.29 -6.97
C GLY A 15 1.36 6.70 -8.20
N ALA A 16 2.11 6.02 -9.07
CA ALA A 16 1.59 5.27 -10.21
C ALA A 16 1.26 3.80 -9.89
N CYS A 17 1.48 3.36 -8.66
CA CYS A 17 1.31 1.95 -8.28
C CYS A 17 0.00 1.73 -7.49
N SER A 18 -0.49 0.48 -7.51
CA SER A 18 -1.77 0.13 -6.88
C SER A 18 -1.79 0.46 -5.38
N THR A 19 -2.98 0.72 -4.81
CA THR A 19 -3.15 1.00 -3.38
C THR A 19 -2.55 -0.09 -2.49
N THR A 20 -2.58 -1.36 -2.94
CA THR A 20 -1.90 -2.50 -2.31
C THR A 20 -0.38 -2.28 -2.23
N GLN A 21 0.25 -1.89 -3.34
CA GLN A 21 1.70 -1.73 -3.42
C GLN A 21 2.15 -0.44 -2.73
N GLN A 22 1.36 0.63 -2.80
CA GLN A 22 1.60 1.85 -2.03
C GLN A 22 1.49 1.56 -0.52
N GLY A 23 0.47 0.81 -0.09
CA GLY A 23 0.32 0.37 1.29
C GLY A 23 1.50 -0.49 1.75
N ALA A 24 1.96 -1.43 0.92
CA ALA A 24 3.11 -2.28 1.21
C ALA A 24 4.42 -1.48 1.33
N VAL A 25 4.67 -0.55 0.41
CA VAL A 25 5.89 0.28 0.43
C VAL A 25 5.88 1.23 1.62
N VAL A 26 4.76 1.90 1.89
CA VAL A 26 4.64 2.84 3.02
C VAL A 26 4.70 2.08 4.34
N GLY A 27 3.92 1.02 4.49
CA GLY A 27 3.94 0.17 5.69
C GLY A 27 5.30 -0.47 5.92
N GLY A 28 5.95 -0.95 4.86
CA GLY A 28 7.29 -1.55 4.93
C GLY A 28 8.38 -0.54 5.25
N ALA A 29 8.35 0.66 4.65
CA ALA A 29 9.33 1.71 4.96
C ALA A 29 9.16 2.23 6.40
N LEU A 30 7.93 2.47 6.84
CA LEU A 30 7.64 2.91 8.20
C LEU A 30 7.98 1.82 9.22
N GLY A 31 7.62 0.57 8.94
CA GLY A 31 7.93 -0.57 9.79
C GLY A 31 9.43 -0.87 9.85
N ALA A 32 10.15 -0.76 8.74
CA ALA A 32 11.60 -0.92 8.70
C ALA A 32 12.30 0.21 9.46
N GLY A 33 11.85 1.46 9.30
CA GLY A 33 12.42 2.60 10.01
C GLY A 33 12.25 2.49 11.53
N THR A 34 11.02 2.21 11.97
CA THR A 34 10.71 2.01 13.40
C THR A 34 11.40 0.77 13.97
N GLY A 35 11.38 -0.35 13.24
CA GLY A 35 12.07 -1.58 13.60
C GLY A 35 13.59 -1.42 13.66
N ALA A 36 14.20 -0.61 12.79
CA ALA A 36 15.63 -0.29 12.83
C ALA A 36 15.98 0.52 14.08
N ILE A 37 15.17 1.53 14.44
CA ILE A 37 15.39 2.36 15.62
C ILE A 37 15.33 1.51 16.90
N ILE A 38 14.29 0.68 17.03
CA ILE A 38 14.11 -0.20 18.18
C ILE A 38 15.21 -1.28 18.22
N GLY A 39 15.48 -1.91 17.07
CA GLY A 39 16.55 -2.91 16.94
C GLY A 39 17.93 -2.35 17.27
N HIS A 40 18.19 -1.07 16.96
CA HIS A 40 19.44 -0.40 17.29
C HIS A 40 19.67 -0.29 18.81
N GLN A 41 18.61 -0.11 19.61
CA GLN A 41 18.74 -0.09 21.07
C GLN A 41 19.18 -1.43 21.65
N SER A 42 18.85 -2.55 20.98
CA SER A 42 19.21 -3.91 21.39
C SER A 42 20.42 -4.47 20.64
N GLY A 43 21.14 -3.66 19.85
CA GLY A 43 22.30 -4.11 19.06
C GLY A 43 21.95 -4.95 17.80
N HIS A 44 20.67 -5.00 17.42
CA HIS A 44 20.14 -5.78 16.30
C HIS A 44 19.33 -4.93 15.32
N THR A 45 19.92 -3.82 14.85
CA THR A 45 19.31 -2.88 13.90
C THR A 45 18.80 -3.56 12.63
N ALA A 46 19.61 -4.44 12.03
CA ALA A 46 19.26 -5.11 10.78
C ALA A 46 18.07 -6.07 10.96
N THR A 47 18.08 -6.85 12.05
CA THR A 47 16.99 -7.78 12.38
C THR A 47 15.70 -7.03 12.67
N GLY A 48 15.77 -5.94 13.45
CA GLY A 48 14.61 -5.10 13.74
C GLY A 48 14.03 -4.44 12.49
N ALA A 49 14.90 -3.95 11.60
CA ALA A 49 14.49 -3.36 10.32
C ALA A 49 13.84 -4.39 9.38
N LEU A 50 14.38 -5.60 9.29
CA LEU A 50 13.84 -6.67 8.44
C LEU A 50 12.48 -7.15 8.94
N ILE A 51 12.34 -7.37 10.25
CA ILE A 51 11.06 -7.82 10.83
C ILE A 51 10.01 -6.72 10.72
N GLY A 52 10.36 -5.50 11.14
CA GLY A 52 9.44 -4.36 11.06
C GLY A 52 9.07 -4.03 9.60
N GLY A 53 10.03 -4.12 8.69
CA GLY A 53 9.82 -3.90 7.27
C GLY A 53 8.97 -4.98 6.61
N GLY A 54 9.25 -6.25 6.90
CA GLY A 54 8.46 -7.37 6.38
C GLY A 54 7.03 -7.37 6.90
N ALA A 55 6.85 -7.20 8.22
CA ALA A 55 5.53 -7.14 8.84
C ALA A 55 4.75 -5.90 8.40
N GLY A 56 5.40 -4.74 8.34
CA GLY A 56 4.80 -3.49 7.87
C GLY A 56 4.42 -3.55 6.39
N ALA A 57 5.22 -4.19 5.55
CA ALA A 57 4.90 -4.36 4.14
C ALA A 57 3.74 -5.34 3.93
N ALA A 58 3.72 -6.46 4.65
CA ALA A 58 2.63 -7.42 4.59
C ALA A 58 1.31 -6.81 5.07
N GLY A 59 1.32 -6.16 6.24
CA GLY A 59 0.12 -5.48 6.77
C GLY A 59 -0.35 -4.34 5.87
N GLY A 60 0.59 -3.53 5.38
CA GLY A 60 0.31 -2.45 4.44
C GLY A 60 -0.26 -2.93 3.10
N ALA A 61 0.20 -4.07 2.58
CA ALA A 61 -0.34 -4.69 1.38
C ALA A 61 -1.81 -5.10 1.59
N LEU A 62 -2.09 -5.81 2.69
CA LEU A 62 -3.44 -6.28 3.00
C LEU A 62 -4.42 -5.11 3.15
N ILE A 63 -4.02 -4.06 3.88
CA ILE A 63 -4.85 -2.86 4.07
C ILE A 63 -5.03 -2.14 2.73
N GLY A 64 -3.96 -2.00 1.93
CA GLY A 64 -4.02 -1.36 0.62
C GLY A 64 -4.96 -2.08 -0.35
N GLU A 65 -5.08 -3.40 -0.23
CA GLU A 65 -6.03 -4.21 -0.99
C GLU A 65 -7.49 -3.96 -0.57
N GLN A 66 -7.73 -3.65 0.71
CA GLN A 66 -9.04 -3.29 1.24
C GLN A 66 -9.44 -1.84 0.91
N LEU A 67 -8.46 -0.93 0.89
CA LEU A 67 -8.67 0.48 0.52
C LEU A 67 -8.96 0.67 -0.97
N ASP A 68 -8.71 -0.35 -1.78
CA ASP A 68 -9.06 -0.33 -3.18
C ASP A 68 -10.58 -0.14 -3.37
N THR A 69 -10.91 0.88 -4.16
CA THR A 69 -12.28 1.29 -4.43
C THR A 69 -12.69 0.76 -5.80
N LYS A 70 -13.81 0.04 -5.85
CA LYS A 70 -14.35 -0.49 -7.10
C LYS A 70 -15.50 0.38 -7.60
N PHE A 71 -15.66 0.40 -8.92
CA PHE A 71 -16.66 1.19 -9.63
C PHE A 71 -17.68 0.30 -10.30
N CYS A 72 -18.94 0.73 -10.21
CA CYS A 72 -20.06 0.15 -10.91
C CYS A 72 -20.21 0.82 -12.28
N PRO A 73 -19.94 0.13 -13.41
CA PRO A 73 -20.08 0.73 -14.75
C PRO A 73 -21.52 1.08 -15.10
N THR A 74 -22.49 0.39 -14.49
CA THR A 74 -23.92 0.56 -14.77
C THR A 74 -24.53 1.75 -14.02
N CYS A 75 -24.17 1.90 -12.74
CA CYS A 75 -24.80 2.84 -11.81
C CYS A 75 -23.91 4.04 -11.44
N GLY A 76 -22.63 4.04 -11.82
CA GLY A 76 -21.71 5.17 -11.63
C GLY A 76 -21.25 5.41 -10.19
N LYS A 77 -21.59 4.52 -9.25
CA LYS A 77 -21.23 4.64 -7.84
C LYS A 77 -19.89 3.95 -7.54
N ARG A 78 -19.14 4.50 -6.58
CA ARG A 78 -17.88 3.96 -6.06
C ARG A 78 -18.13 3.29 -4.71
N PHE A 79 -17.59 2.08 -4.53
CA PHE A 79 -17.77 1.30 -3.31
C PHE A 79 -16.39 0.94 -2.73
N THR A 80 -16.18 1.27 -1.46
CA THR A 80 -15.02 0.86 -0.68
C THR A 80 -15.26 -0.54 -0.11
N SER A 81 -14.23 -1.40 -0.16
CA SER A 81 -14.40 -2.84 -0.42
C SER A 81 -15.14 -3.69 0.61
N GLY A 82 -15.82 -4.69 0.04
CA GLY A 82 -16.47 -5.85 0.67
C GLY A 82 -17.37 -6.61 -0.32
N LYS A 83 -17.78 -5.97 -1.43
CA LYS A 83 -18.67 -6.54 -2.45
C LYS A 83 -17.91 -6.74 -3.76
N THR A 84 -17.98 -7.95 -4.35
CA THR A 84 -17.48 -8.24 -5.71
C THR A 84 -18.48 -7.79 -6.77
N ASN A 85 -19.77 -7.77 -6.42
CA ASN A 85 -20.88 -7.43 -7.31
C ASN A 85 -21.65 -6.23 -6.77
N CYS A 86 -22.20 -5.42 -7.66
CA CYS A 86 -23.07 -4.31 -7.30
C CYS A 86 -24.34 -4.83 -6.61
N PRO A 87 -24.74 -4.29 -5.43
CA PRO A 87 -25.96 -4.72 -4.75
C PRO A 87 -27.25 -4.29 -5.46
N TYR A 88 -27.15 -3.34 -6.40
CA TYR A 88 -28.27 -2.84 -7.18
C TYR A 88 -28.50 -3.66 -8.46
N ASP A 89 -27.41 -4.00 -9.18
CA ASP A 89 -27.50 -4.57 -10.54
C ASP A 89 -26.85 -5.96 -10.68
N GLY A 90 -26.16 -6.45 -9.65
CA GLY A 90 -25.44 -7.75 -9.68
C GLY A 90 -24.21 -7.78 -10.59
N THR A 91 -23.90 -6.69 -11.31
CA THR A 91 -22.74 -6.60 -12.21
C THR A 91 -21.42 -6.64 -11.44
N PRO A 92 -20.35 -7.23 -12.00
CA PRO A 92 -19.04 -7.27 -11.36
C PRO A 92 -18.49 -5.85 -11.23
N LEU A 93 -18.09 -5.48 -10.02
CA LEU A 93 -17.48 -4.20 -9.73
C LEU A 93 -16.06 -4.16 -10.32
N GLN A 94 -15.79 -3.17 -11.16
CA GLN A 94 -14.47 -3.03 -11.77
C GLN A 94 -13.52 -2.26 -10.85
N ARG A 95 -12.28 -2.74 -10.73
CA ARG A 95 -11.19 -1.99 -10.10
C ARG A 95 -10.99 -0.70 -10.90
N ILE A 96 -11.02 0.47 -10.24
CA ILE A 96 -10.50 1.68 -10.88
C ILE A 96 -8.97 1.58 -10.78
N GLN A 97 -8.37 0.83 -11.70
CA GLN A 97 -6.94 0.92 -11.94
C GLN A 97 -6.69 2.32 -12.51
N LYS A 98 -5.87 3.11 -11.82
CA LYS A 98 -5.54 4.48 -12.20
C LYS A 98 -4.37 4.50 -13.18
#